data_AF-I7A6N7-F1
#
_entry.id   AF-I7A6N7-F1
#
_cell.length_a   1.000
_cell.length_b   1.000
_cell.length_c   1.000
_cell.angle_alpha   90.00
_cell.angle_beta   90.00
_cell.angle_gamma   90.00
#
_symmetry.space_group_name_H-M   'P 1'
#
loop_
_entity.id
_entity.type
_entity.pdbx_description
1 polymer ?
#
loop_
_entity_poly.entity_id
_entity_poly.type
_entity_poly.pdbx_seq_one_letter_code
_entity_poly.pdbx_strand_id
1 'polypeptide(L)'
;MGVNKNHIKMNKSKFNYLMRVVIFITVGISPSSLYSNSLYLFLQEKNIEISNPVKQKILDKAELLLFTKIATVTDKNQVPPSGDKHDYMSMAPYWWPNPNSKDGLPYIRKDGLRNPEIKKIPDRDNMRAMIDAVETQSLAYRITRENKYSKKAIEFLKAWFIDEQTKMNPNLNFAQFIPGVNTGRGIGIIEASSIYKIIDAIGILKMSEDWDPHFEYKIRKWFEDYFIWLTTSKNGIDESNEKIIMVHGMMCRLPQFHCFSGKLIMLKKLLKRSKQKELICKYNKMGNSLLKL
;
A
#
# COMPACT_ATOMS: atom_id res chain seq x y z
N MET A 1 47.23 -25.93 -31.23
CA MET A 1 46.64 -25.43 -29.97
C MET A 1 45.12 -25.53 -30.07
N GLY A 2 44.55 -26.61 -29.53
CA GLY A 2 43.11 -26.89 -29.61
C GLY A 2 42.33 -26.18 -28.50
N VAL A 3 41.33 -25.38 -28.87
CA VAL A 3 40.40 -24.78 -27.92
C VAL A 3 39.18 -25.69 -27.79
N ASN A 4 39.03 -26.23 -26.59
CA ASN A 4 37.99 -27.18 -26.17
C ASN A 4 36.60 -26.51 -26.17
N LYS A 5 35.68 -26.97 -27.04
CA LYS A 5 34.27 -26.52 -27.07
C LYS A 5 33.45 -27.33 -26.07
N ASN A 6 33.42 -26.89 -24.81
CA ASN A 6 32.41 -27.36 -23.86
C ASN A 6 31.05 -26.71 -24.18
N HIS A 7 30.21 -27.45 -24.89
CA HIS A 7 28.79 -27.15 -25.02
C HIS A 7 28.09 -27.28 -23.66
N ILE A 8 27.82 -26.16 -23.00
CA ILE A 8 26.87 -26.12 -21.88
C ILE A 8 25.47 -26.28 -22.48
N LYS A 9 24.93 -27.51 -22.47
CA LYS A 9 23.50 -27.77 -22.66
C LYS A 9 22.74 -27.12 -21.51
N MET A 10 22.24 -25.92 -21.74
CA MET A 10 21.39 -25.22 -20.79
C MET A 10 20.01 -25.89 -20.74
N ASN A 11 19.62 -26.33 -19.54
CA ASN A 11 18.34 -26.96 -19.25
C ASN A 11 17.17 -26.04 -19.66
N LYS A 12 16.15 -26.54 -20.40
CA LYS A 12 14.98 -25.77 -20.89
C LYS A 12 14.26 -24.96 -19.79
N SER A 13 14.34 -25.41 -18.53
CA SER A 13 13.85 -24.67 -17.36
C SER A 13 14.59 -23.34 -17.10
N LYS A 14 15.93 -23.30 -17.30
CA LYS A 14 16.72 -22.07 -17.20
C LYS A 14 16.53 -21.13 -18.38
N PHE A 15 16.22 -21.65 -19.57
CA PHE A 15 15.89 -20.84 -20.74
C PHE A 15 14.55 -20.10 -20.56
N ASN A 16 13.55 -20.76 -19.96
CA ASN A 16 12.27 -20.13 -19.61
C ASN A 16 12.38 -19.11 -18.46
N TYR A 17 13.39 -19.25 -17.59
CA TYR A 17 13.67 -18.27 -16.54
C TYR A 17 14.45 -17.05 -17.08
N LEU A 18 15.36 -17.24 -18.05
CA LEU A 18 16.10 -16.16 -18.71
C LEU A 18 15.23 -15.33 -19.67
N MET A 19 14.27 -15.95 -20.35
CA MET A 19 13.28 -15.24 -21.19
C MET A 19 12.30 -14.36 -20.40
N ARG A 20 12.32 -14.41 -19.06
CA ARG A 20 11.62 -13.46 -18.19
C ARG A 20 12.47 -12.24 -17.79
N VAL A 21 13.74 -12.19 -18.21
CA VAL A 21 14.71 -11.20 -17.73
C VAL A 21 15.29 -10.32 -18.86
N VAL A 22 15.03 -10.63 -20.14
CA VAL A 22 15.55 -9.84 -21.26
C VAL A 22 14.46 -9.64 -22.31
N ILE A 23 13.91 -8.42 -22.39
CA ILE A 23 13.55 -7.66 -23.59
C ILE A 23 13.20 -6.24 -23.10
N PHE A 24 14.09 -5.29 -23.37
CA PHE A 24 13.90 -3.84 -23.18
C PHE A 24 14.72 -3.12 -24.25
N ILE A 25 14.29 -3.20 -25.51
CA ILE A 25 14.83 -2.49 -26.69
C ILE A 25 13.66 -2.58 -27.71
N THR A 26 13.03 -1.58 -28.33
CA THR A 26 13.24 -0.14 -28.56
C THR A 26 11.93 0.38 -29.15
N VAL A 27 11.32 1.45 -28.62
CA VAL A 27 10.65 2.48 -29.46
C VAL A 27 10.73 3.80 -28.69
N GLY A 28 11.26 4.85 -29.33
CA GLY A 28 11.37 6.19 -28.77
C GLY A 28 9.99 6.78 -28.52
N ILE A 29 9.62 6.88 -27.25
CA ILE A 29 8.49 7.68 -26.77
C ILE A 29 9.04 8.52 -25.62
N SER A 30 8.68 9.80 -25.60
CA SER A 30 9.21 10.80 -24.66
C SER A 30 9.17 10.33 -23.19
N PRO A 31 10.13 10.77 -22.33
CA PRO A 31 10.32 10.24 -20.97
C PRO A 31 9.14 10.41 -20.00
N SER A 32 8.14 11.23 -20.34
CA SER A 32 6.94 11.45 -19.51
C SER A 32 5.91 10.31 -19.55
N SER A 33 6.09 9.31 -20.42
CA SER A 33 5.11 8.24 -20.66
C SER A 33 5.46 6.88 -20.04
N LEU A 34 6.64 6.73 -19.42
CA LEU A 34 7.21 5.40 -19.08
C LEU A 34 7.05 4.94 -17.62
N TYR A 35 6.27 5.65 -16.81
CA TYR A 35 6.20 5.37 -15.37
C TYR A 35 4.82 4.98 -14.84
N SER A 36 3.85 4.80 -15.72
CA SER A 36 2.57 4.20 -15.32
C SER A 36 2.75 2.70 -15.09
N ASN A 37 2.84 2.34 -13.79
CA ASN A 37 2.41 1.07 -13.20
C ASN A 37 3.08 -0.21 -13.75
N SER A 38 3.94 -0.86 -12.96
CA SER A 38 4.45 -2.22 -13.27
C SER A 38 3.35 -3.29 -13.34
N LEU A 39 2.20 -3.08 -12.68
CA LEU A 39 1.01 -3.94 -12.83
C LEU A 39 0.18 -3.58 -14.09
N TYR A 40 0.20 -2.31 -14.52
CA TYR A 40 -0.50 -1.82 -15.71
C TYR A 40 0.23 -2.20 -16.99
N LEU A 41 1.56 -2.05 -17.02
CA LEU A 41 2.41 -2.57 -18.10
C LEU A 41 2.29 -4.09 -18.17
N PHE A 42 2.27 -4.80 -17.04
CA PHE A 42 2.05 -6.25 -17.03
C PHE A 42 0.67 -6.65 -17.58
N LEU A 43 -0.39 -5.89 -17.27
CA LEU A 43 -1.74 -6.15 -17.78
C LEU A 43 -1.93 -5.70 -19.24
N GLN A 44 -1.23 -4.66 -19.71
CA GLN A 44 -1.23 -4.20 -21.10
C GLN A 44 -0.38 -5.10 -22.01
N GLU A 45 0.86 -5.41 -21.63
CA GLU A 45 1.80 -6.18 -22.49
C GLU A 45 1.32 -7.60 -22.77
N LYS A 46 0.49 -8.17 -21.90
CA LYS A 46 0.15 -9.59 -21.95
C LYS A 46 -1.27 -9.88 -22.41
N ASN A 47 -2.12 -8.87 -22.65
CA ASN A 47 -3.53 -9.09 -22.98
C ASN A 47 -4.14 -10.17 -22.05
N ILE A 48 -3.82 -10.11 -20.74
CA ILE A 48 -4.27 -11.14 -19.80
C ILE A 48 -5.76 -10.96 -19.65
N GLU A 49 -6.49 -11.77 -20.41
CA GLU A 49 -7.93 -11.88 -20.31
C GLU A 49 -8.23 -12.40 -18.90
N ILE A 50 -8.84 -11.54 -18.08
CA ILE A 50 -9.37 -11.97 -16.80
C ILE A 50 -10.42 -13.02 -17.14
N SER A 51 -10.21 -14.26 -16.67
CA SER A 51 -11.15 -15.34 -16.96
C SER A 51 -12.57 -14.93 -16.58
N ASN A 52 -13.55 -15.33 -17.39
CA ASN A 52 -14.96 -14.96 -17.18
C ASN A 52 -15.46 -15.20 -15.73
N PRO A 53 -15.08 -16.29 -15.03
CA PRO A 53 -15.49 -16.48 -13.62
C PRO A 53 -14.89 -15.46 -12.65
N VAL A 54 -13.65 -15.01 -12.86
CA VAL A 54 -13.01 -14.00 -12.00
C VAL A 54 -13.60 -12.62 -12.29
N LYS A 55 -13.84 -12.32 -13.58
CA LYS A 55 -14.51 -11.10 -14.01
C LYS A 55 -15.88 -10.98 -13.33
N GLN A 56 -16.69 -12.04 -13.38
CA GLN A 56 -18.02 -12.03 -12.78
C GLN A 56 -17.97 -11.79 -11.27
N LYS A 57 -17.08 -12.46 -10.54
CA LYS A 57 -16.91 -12.24 -9.09
C LYS A 57 -16.54 -10.80 -8.73
N ILE A 58 -15.73 -10.14 -9.54
CA ILE A 58 -15.39 -8.72 -9.34
C ILE A 58 -16.63 -7.86 -9.54
N LEU A 59 -17.39 -8.11 -10.61
CA LEU A 59 -18.60 -7.34 -10.92
C LEU A 59 -19.70 -7.54 -9.87
N ASP A 60 -19.97 -8.77 -9.46
CA ASP A 60 -20.97 -9.07 -8.42
C ASP A 60 -20.63 -8.33 -7.12
N LYS A 61 -19.36 -8.34 -6.73
CA LYS A 61 -18.89 -7.62 -5.54
C LYS A 61 -18.95 -6.10 -5.73
N ALA A 62 -18.62 -5.58 -6.91
CA ALA A 62 -18.66 -4.16 -7.20
C ALA A 62 -20.09 -3.62 -7.13
N GLU A 63 -21.08 -4.36 -7.64
CA GLU A 63 -22.51 -4.02 -7.54
C GLU A 63 -22.96 -3.93 -6.08
N LEU A 64 -22.60 -4.91 -5.24
CA LEU A 64 -22.90 -4.85 -3.81
C LEU A 64 -22.28 -3.61 -3.14
N LEU A 65 -21.04 -3.28 -3.51
CA LEU A 65 -20.30 -2.17 -2.94
C LEU A 65 -20.83 -0.78 -3.34
N LEU A 66 -21.67 -0.67 -4.38
CA LEU A 66 -22.31 0.61 -4.74
C LEU A 66 -23.19 1.13 -3.59
N PHE A 67 -23.85 0.23 -2.87
CA PHE A 67 -24.80 0.54 -1.81
C PHE A 67 -24.17 0.52 -0.40
N THR A 68 -22.90 0.15 -0.28
CA THR A 68 -22.19 0.12 1.00
C THR A 68 -21.97 1.53 1.55
N LYS A 69 -22.29 1.71 2.83
CA LYS A 69 -21.96 2.92 3.59
C LYS A 69 -20.44 3.07 3.68
N ILE A 70 -19.94 4.26 3.37
CA ILE A 70 -18.52 4.60 3.49
C ILE A 70 -18.22 4.86 4.96
N ALA A 71 -17.43 3.97 5.57
CA ALA A 71 -16.93 4.14 6.93
C ALA A 71 -15.49 4.66 6.93
N THR A 72 -15.16 5.53 7.88
CA THR A 72 -13.87 6.21 8.00
C THR A 72 -13.28 6.08 9.40
N VAL A 73 -12.11 6.68 9.65
CA VAL A 73 -11.50 6.70 10.98
C VAL A 73 -12.32 7.54 11.96
N THR A 74 -13.18 8.45 11.51
CA THR A 74 -13.95 9.31 12.42
C THR A 74 -15.20 8.61 12.98
N ASP A 75 -15.54 7.41 12.49
CA ASP A 75 -16.70 6.62 12.95
C ASP A 75 -16.46 5.86 14.26
N LYS A 76 -15.21 5.73 14.72
CA LYS A 76 -14.92 5.13 16.02
C LYS A 76 -15.51 5.95 17.17
N ASN A 77 -15.89 5.30 18.27
CA ASN A 77 -16.39 6.01 19.45
C ASN A 77 -15.25 6.64 20.26
N GLN A 78 -14.06 6.04 20.21
CA GLN A 78 -12.90 6.44 20.99
C GLN A 78 -12.24 7.67 20.38
N VAL A 79 -11.78 8.58 21.23
CA VAL A 79 -10.90 9.68 20.82
C VAL A 79 -9.45 9.23 21.07
N PRO A 80 -8.58 9.21 20.04
CA PRO A 80 -7.17 8.93 20.23
C PRO A 80 -6.52 9.87 21.24
N PRO A 81 -5.38 9.47 21.88
CA PRO A 81 -4.70 10.30 22.87
C PRO A 81 -4.28 11.71 22.42
N SER A 82 -4.22 11.97 21.11
CA SER A 82 -4.01 13.32 20.57
C SER A 82 -5.18 14.28 20.78
N GLY A 83 -6.37 13.76 21.09
CA GLY A 83 -7.63 14.52 21.08
C GLY A 83 -8.28 14.61 19.69
N ASP A 84 -7.67 14.04 18.65
CA ASP A 84 -8.12 14.15 17.26
C ASP A 84 -8.71 12.83 16.73
N LYS A 85 -10.00 12.83 16.36
CA LYS A 85 -10.67 11.64 15.78
C LYS A 85 -10.13 11.25 14.39
N HIS A 86 -9.45 12.16 13.69
CA HIS A 86 -8.82 11.90 12.40
C HIS A 86 -7.58 11.00 12.52
N ASP A 87 -7.04 10.81 13.74
CA ASP A 87 -5.93 9.89 13.93
C ASP A 87 -6.42 8.43 13.95
N TYR A 88 -5.73 7.59 13.18
CA TYR A 88 -5.99 6.15 13.16
C TYR A 88 -5.60 5.51 14.50
N MET A 89 -6.51 4.70 15.05
CA MET A 89 -6.29 4.00 16.31
C MET A 89 -6.68 2.54 16.19
N SER A 90 -5.89 1.65 16.80
CA SER A 90 -6.25 0.23 16.92
C SER A 90 -5.56 -0.40 18.12
N MET A 91 -6.15 -1.44 18.70
CA MET A 91 -5.53 -2.18 19.79
C MET A 91 -4.76 -3.39 19.26
N ALA A 92 -3.61 -3.70 19.87
CA ALA A 92 -2.83 -4.86 19.51
C ALA A 92 -3.62 -6.18 19.71
N PRO A 93 -3.67 -7.08 18.71
CA PRO A 93 -4.66 -8.16 18.68
C PRO A 93 -4.44 -9.26 19.72
N TYR A 94 -3.21 -9.45 20.21
CA TYR A 94 -2.86 -10.55 21.11
C TYR A 94 -2.68 -10.11 22.56
N TRP A 95 -3.22 -8.96 22.95
CA TRP A 95 -3.07 -8.41 24.29
C TRP A 95 -4.39 -8.45 25.04
N TRP A 96 -4.37 -8.98 26.26
CA TRP A 96 -5.54 -9.29 27.08
C TRP A 96 -5.40 -8.68 28.48
N PRO A 97 -6.52 -8.37 29.17
CA PRO A 97 -6.48 -7.98 30.58
C PRO A 97 -5.68 -8.97 31.43
N ASN A 98 -4.86 -8.44 32.33
CA ASN A 98 -4.05 -9.23 33.26
C ASN A 98 -4.91 -9.70 34.45
N PRO A 99 -5.16 -11.03 34.58
CA PRO A 99 -6.00 -11.55 35.68
C PRO A 99 -5.36 -11.37 37.06
N ASN A 100 -4.05 -11.09 37.14
CA ASN A 100 -3.31 -10.89 38.39
C ASN A 100 -3.28 -9.43 38.85
N SER A 101 -4.04 -8.55 38.21
CA SER A 101 -4.15 -7.13 38.53
C SER A 101 -5.59 -6.75 38.84
N LYS A 102 -5.79 -5.76 39.72
CA LYS A 102 -7.14 -5.36 40.16
C LYS A 102 -7.96 -4.72 39.03
N ASP A 103 -7.30 -4.02 38.12
CA ASP A 103 -7.88 -3.26 37.01
C ASP A 103 -7.66 -3.92 35.64
N GLY A 104 -7.02 -5.08 35.59
CA GLY A 104 -6.68 -5.77 34.34
C GLY A 104 -5.46 -5.19 33.62
N LEU A 105 -4.70 -4.27 34.22
CA LEU A 105 -3.55 -3.61 33.62
C LEU A 105 -2.19 -4.01 34.24
N PRO A 106 -1.08 -3.84 33.51
CA PRO A 106 -1.03 -3.68 32.06
C PRO A 106 -1.54 -4.95 31.36
N TYR A 107 -2.07 -4.82 30.14
CA TYR A 107 -2.46 -6.00 29.38
C TYR A 107 -1.25 -6.93 29.18
N ILE A 108 -1.50 -8.23 29.09
CA ILE A 108 -0.49 -9.27 28.86
C ILE A 108 -0.68 -9.92 27.50
N ARG A 109 0.44 -10.31 26.86
CA ARG A 109 0.41 -10.98 25.56
C ARG A 109 -0.03 -12.44 25.69
N LYS A 110 -1.04 -12.84 24.92
CA LYS A 110 -1.44 -14.23 24.68
C LYS A 110 -1.35 -14.50 23.18
N ASP A 111 -0.19 -14.97 22.73
CA ASP A 111 0.10 -15.10 21.31
C ASP A 111 -0.87 -16.08 20.61
N GLY A 112 -1.28 -15.74 19.39
CA GLY A 112 -2.28 -16.51 18.63
C GLY A 112 -3.74 -16.32 19.10
N LEU A 113 -3.98 -15.83 20.32
CA LEU A 113 -5.32 -15.61 20.85
C LEU A 113 -5.75 -14.16 20.64
N ARG A 114 -6.69 -13.93 19.72
CA ARG A 114 -7.19 -12.58 19.42
C ARG A 114 -8.16 -12.09 20.48
N ASN A 115 -7.86 -10.95 21.10
CA ASN A 115 -8.77 -10.27 22.01
C ASN A 115 -9.92 -9.62 21.20
N PRO A 116 -11.20 -9.97 21.46
CA PRO A 116 -12.34 -9.37 20.75
C PRO A 116 -12.49 -7.86 20.98
N GLU A 117 -11.88 -7.29 22.03
CA GLU A 117 -11.90 -5.85 22.28
C GLU A 117 -11.29 -5.02 21.15
N ILE A 118 -10.47 -5.61 20.27
CA ILE A 118 -10.01 -4.93 19.05
C ILE A 118 -11.18 -4.43 18.19
N LYS A 119 -12.35 -5.08 18.27
CA LYS A 119 -13.56 -4.70 17.53
C LYS A 119 -14.28 -3.48 18.10
N LYS A 120 -13.92 -3.04 19.31
CA LYS A 120 -14.43 -1.79 19.88
C LYS A 120 -13.90 -0.56 19.11
N ILE A 121 -12.80 -0.71 18.36
CA ILE A 121 -12.20 0.35 17.53
C ILE A 121 -12.18 -0.13 16.07
N PRO A 122 -13.07 0.38 15.21
CA PRO A 122 -13.31 -0.18 13.88
C PRO A 122 -12.28 0.23 12.82
N ASP A 123 -11.37 1.18 13.09
CA ASP A 123 -10.51 1.81 12.07
C ASP A 123 -9.77 0.80 11.18
N ARG A 124 -9.28 -0.31 11.75
CA ARG A 124 -8.62 -1.38 10.99
C ARG A 124 -9.53 -2.04 9.97
N ASP A 125 -10.75 -2.35 10.39
CA ASP A 125 -11.74 -2.97 9.52
C ASP A 125 -12.26 -1.94 8.49
N ASN A 126 -12.45 -0.68 8.90
CA ASN A 126 -12.84 0.42 8.02
C ASN A 126 -11.78 0.67 6.92
N MET A 127 -10.48 0.71 7.28
CA MET A 127 -9.39 0.89 6.30
C MET A 127 -9.36 -0.26 5.30
N ARG A 128 -9.53 -1.49 5.77
CA ARG A 128 -9.56 -2.68 4.91
C ARG A 128 -10.76 -2.66 3.96
N ALA A 129 -11.94 -2.32 4.48
CA ALA A 129 -13.14 -2.19 3.67
C ALA A 129 -12.98 -1.09 2.61
N MET A 130 -12.40 0.05 2.97
CA MET A 130 -12.10 1.13 2.03
C MET A 130 -11.13 0.68 0.93
N ILE A 131 -9.99 0.07 1.29
CA ILE A 131 -9.00 -0.41 0.31
C ILE A 131 -9.63 -1.44 -0.63
N ASP A 132 -10.36 -2.39 -0.08
CA ASP A 132 -11.04 -3.45 -0.82
C ASP A 132 -12.12 -2.89 -1.75
N ALA A 133 -12.87 -1.88 -1.30
CA ALA A 133 -13.88 -1.21 -2.11
C ALA A 133 -13.24 -0.46 -3.28
N VAL A 134 -12.20 0.35 -3.03
CA VAL A 134 -11.50 1.10 -4.08
C VAL A 134 -10.85 0.17 -5.11
N GLU A 135 -10.20 -0.90 -4.65
CA GLU A 135 -9.61 -1.91 -5.55
C GLU A 135 -10.70 -2.57 -6.41
N THR A 136 -11.78 -3.08 -5.78
CA THR A 136 -12.86 -3.77 -6.50
C THR A 136 -13.55 -2.83 -7.49
N GLN A 137 -13.87 -1.61 -7.08
CA GLN A 137 -14.56 -0.62 -7.92
C GLN A 137 -13.68 -0.14 -9.08
N SER A 138 -12.39 0.11 -8.85
CA SER A 138 -11.48 0.49 -9.94
C SER A 138 -11.31 -0.64 -10.96
N LEU A 139 -11.23 -1.90 -10.52
CA LEU A 139 -11.19 -3.05 -11.41
C LEU A 139 -12.49 -3.21 -12.20
N ALA A 140 -13.65 -3.04 -11.57
CA ALA A 140 -14.94 -3.07 -12.25
C ALA A 140 -15.06 -1.95 -13.31
N TYR A 141 -14.60 -0.74 -12.99
CA TYR A 141 -14.49 0.36 -13.96
C TYR A 141 -13.57 -0.01 -15.13
N ARG A 142 -12.41 -0.62 -14.87
CA ARG A 142 -11.50 -1.07 -15.94
C ARG A 142 -12.16 -2.08 -16.87
N ILE A 143 -12.95 -2.97 -16.31
CA ILE A 143 -13.61 -4.08 -17.01
C ILE A 143 -14.78 -3.59 -17.88
N THR A 144 -15.60 -2.70 -17.35
CA THR A 144 -16.90 -2.31 -17.94
C THR A 144 -16.89 -0.94 -18.60
N ARG A 145 -15.99 -0.05 -18.15
CA ARG A 145 -15.99 1.39 -18.43
C ARG A 145 -17.24 2.13 -17.95
N GLU A 146 -18.03 1.53 -17.06
CA GLU A 146 -19.20 2.19 -16.47
C GLU A 146 -18.81 3.16 -15.35
N ASN A 147 -19.17 4.44 -15.50
CA ASN A 147 -18.80 5.51 -14.56
C ASN A 147 -19.33 5.32 -13.13
N LYS A 148 -20.36 4.50 -12.91
CA LYS A 148 -20.88 4.22 -11.56
C LYS A 148 -19.79 3.65 -10.64
N TYR A 149 -18.90 2.83 -11.19
CA TYR A 149 -17.81 2.21 -10.43
C TYR A 149 -16.67 3.20 -10.14
N SER A 150 -16.27 4.04 -11.11
CA SER A 150 -15.25 5.08 -10.89
C SER A 150 -15.73 6.09 -9.85
N LYS A 151 -16.98 6.57 -9.97
CA LYS A 151 -17.60 7.49 -9.01
C LYS A 151 -17.56 6.92 -7.60
N LYS A 152 -17.99 5.67 -7.41
CA LYS A 152 -17.99 5.04 -6.09
C LYS A 152 -16.58 4.91 -5.52
N ALA A 153 -15.59 4.52 -6.32
CA ALA A 153 -14.20 4.47 -5.86
C ALA A 153 -13.69 5.85 -5.43
N ILE A 154 -14.01 6.90 -6.18
CA ILE A 154 -13.65 8.28 -5.87
C ILE A 154 -14.33 8.75 -4.58
N GLU A 155 -15.59 8.38 -4.32
CA GLU A 155 -16.27 8.69 -3.04
C GLU A 155 -15.52 8.11 -1.84
N PHE A 156 -15.14 6.83 -1.90
CA PHE A 156 -14.34 6.19 -0.85
C PHE A 156 -13.01 6.90 -0.61
N LEU A 157 -12.31 7.27 -1.70
CA LEU A 157 -11.06 7.99 -1.62
C LEU A 157 -11.21 9.41 -1.04
N LYS A 158 -12.26 10.14 -1.44
CA LYS A 158 -12.55 11.48 -0.92
C LYS A 158 -12.79 11.42 0.58
N ALA A 159 -13.67 10.54 1.04
CA ALA A 159 -13.98 10.38 2.45
C ALA A 159 -12.74 10.00 3.28
N TRP A 160 -11.92 9.06 2.79
CA TRP A 160 -10.78 8.58 3.58
C TRP A 160 -9.59 9.55 3.61
N PHE A 161 -9.32 10.28 2.52
CA PHE A 161 -8.05 11.01 2.38
C PHE A 161 -8.19 12.54 2.34
N ILE A 162 -9.39 13.07 2.08
CA ILE A 162 -9.53 14.48 1.69
C ILE A 162 -10.58 15.23 2.49
N ASP A 163 -11.75 14.62 2.69
CA ASP A 163 -12.88 15.31 3.31
C ASP A 163 -12.51 15.70 4.74
N GLU A 164 -12.54 17.00 5.02
CA GLU A 164 -12.13 17.58 6.31
C GLU A 164 -12.93 17.04 7.49
N GLN A 165 -14.14 16.50 7.28
CA GLN A 165 -14.94 15.91 8.34
C GLN A 165 -14.59 14.44 8.63
N THR A 166 -13.96 13.74 7.68
CA THR A 166 -13.82 12.27 7.75
C THR A 166 -12.43 11.72 7.46
N LYS A 167 -11.52 12.54 6.92
CA LYS A 167 -10.19 12.12 6.47
C LYS A 167 -9.38 11.46 7.59
N MET A 168 -8.52 10.53 7.23
CA MET A 168 -7.49 10.02 8.10
C MET A 168 -6.27 10.94 8.07
N ASN A 169 -5.65 11.25 9.20
CA ASN A 169 -4.34 11.91 9.22
C ASN A 169 -3.26 10.96 8.66
N PRO A 170 -2.25 11.47 7.93
CA PRO A 170 -1.25 10.64 7.25
C PRO A 170 -0.19 10.06 8.19
N ASN A 171 -0.63 9.34 9.23
CA ASN A 171 0.23 8.71 10.24
C ASN A 171 -0.47 7.49 10.88
N LEU A 172 0.31 6.62 11.54
CA LEU A 172 -0.19 5.54 12.40
C LEU A 172 0.40 5.66 13.81
N ASN A 173 0.28 6.85 14.41
CA ASN A 173 0.81 7.13 15.75
C ASN A 173 0.19 6.22 16.82
N PHE A 174 -1.12 5.93 16.72
CA PHE A 174 -1.88 5.19 17.72
C PHE A 174 -2.32 3.79 17.26
N ALA A 175 -1.63 3.25 16.26
CA ALA A 175 -1.87 1.90 15.77
C ALA A 175 -1.29 0.86 16.73
N GLN A 176 -2.08 -0.19 16.97
CA GLN A 176 -1.80 -1.29 17.89
C GLN A 176 -1.28 -0.86 19.26
N PHE A 177 -1.94 0.11 19.88
CA PHE A 177 -1.69 0.45 21.27
C PHE A 177 -1.97 -0.76 22.18
N ILE A 178 -1.37 -0.74 23.37
CA ILE A 178 -1.55 -1.78 24.38
C ILE A 178 -1.96 -1.08 25.70
N PRO A 179 -3.16 -1.36 26.24
CA PRO A 179 -3.61 -0.76 27.49
C PRO A 179 -2.60 -0.97 28.64
N GLY A 180 -2.26 0.13 29.31
CA GLY A 180 -1.28 0.16 30.40
C GLY A 180 0.19 0.02 29.98
N VAL A 181 0.49 -0.02 28.67
CA VAL A 181 1.87 -0.22 28.16
C VAL A 181 2.31 0.89 27.22
N ASN A 182 1.53 1.21 26.19
CA ASN A 182 1.84 2.30 25.24
C ASN A 182 0.58 2.82 24.54
N THR A 183 0.71 3.96 23.87
CA THR A 183 -0.36 4.60 23.09
C THR A 183 -0.35 4.21 21.61
N GLY A 184 0.64 3.44 21.16
CA GLY A 184 0.84 3.00 19.78
C GLY A 184 2.28 2.49 19.59
N ARG A 185 2.53 1.79 18.49
CA ARG A 185 3.85 1.17 18.24
C ARG A 185 4.12 0.89 16.76
N GLY A 186 5.40 0.78 16.40
CA GLY A 186 5.85 0.50 15.03
C GLY A 186 5.16 -0.70 14.36
N ILE A 187 4.98 -1.80 15.10
CA ILE A 187 4.30 -3.03 14.63
C ILE A 187 2.90 -2.74 14.06
N GLY A 188 2.23 -1.67 14.51
CA GLY A 188 0.92 -1.25 14.00
C GLY A 188 0.93 -0.87 12.51
N ILE A 189 2.08 -0.52 11.93
CA ILE A 189 2.24 -0.19 10.50
C ILE A 189 1.82 -1.35 9.59
N ILE A 190 1.85 -2.59 10.09
CA ILE A 190 1.35 -3.78 9.40
C ILE A 190 -0.10 -3.67 8.93
N GLU A 191 -0.91 -2.85 9.60
CA GLU A 191 -2.33 -2.70 9.29
C GLU A 191 -2.56 -1.92 7.99
N ALA A 192 -1.62 -1.03 7.64
CA ALA A 192 -1.61 -0.31 6.37
C ALA A 192 -0.88 -1.07 5.24
N SER A 193 -0.52 -2.35 5.45
CA SER A 193 0.25 -3.15 4.48
C SER A 193 -0.34 -3.23 3.07
N SER A 194 -1.66 -3.09 2.94
CA SER A 194 -2.37 -3.15 1.65
C SER A 194 -2.69 -1.77 1.05
N ILE A 195 -2.30 -0.67 1.70
CA ILE A 195 -2.63 0.68 1.25
C ILE A 195 -2.01 1.01 -0.12
N TYR A 196 -0.95 0.30 -0.51
CA TYR A 196 -0.36 0.45 -1.84
C TYR A 196 -1.33 0.13 -2.98
N LYS A 197 -2.38 -0.67 -2.74
CA LYS A 197 -3.40 -0.99 -3.74
C LYS A 197 -4.17 0.25 -4.20
N ILE A 198 -4.26 1.26 -3.35
CA ILE A 198 -4.82 2.57 -3.69
C ILE A 198 -4.01 3.22 -4.81
N ILE A 199 -2.69 3.08 -4.81
CA ILE A 199 -1.81 3.61 -5.86
C ILE A 199 -2.13 2.98 -7.21
N ASP A 200 -2.25 1.64 -7.23
CA ASP A 200 -2.61 0.90 -8.44
C ASP A 200 -4.01 1.31 -8.95
N ALA A 201 -4.98 1.44 -8.04
CA ALA A 201 -6.35 1.85 -8.35
C ALA A 201 -6.44 3.28 -8.91
N ILE A 202 -5.68 4.23 -8.34
CA ILE A 202 -5.58 5.60 -8.86
C ILE A 202 -5.13 5.60 -10.32
N GLY A 203 -4.12 4.79 -10.66
CA GLY A 203 -3.66 4.67 -12.05
C GLY A 203 -4.75 4.21 -13.03
N ILE A 204 -5.70 3.37 -12.58
CA ILE A 204 -6.86 2.96 -13.38
C ILE A 204 -7.90 4.09 -13.45
N LEU A 205 -8.20 4.72 -12.32
CA LEU A 205 -9.25 5.75 -12.20
C LEU A 205 -8.91 7.04 -12.95
N LYS A 206 -7.62 7.32 -13.19
CA LYS A 206 -7.17 8.43 -14.05
C LYS A 206 -7.68 8.36 -15.50
N MET A 207 -8.17 7.19 -15.93
CA MET A 207 -8.80 7.03 -17.24
C MET A 207 -10.27 7.49 -17.26
N SER A 208 -10.87 7.78 -16.10
CA SER A 208 -12.26 8.21 -15.96
C SER A 208 -12.41 9.70 -16.18
N GLU A 209 -13.51 10.09 -16.83
CA GLU A 209 -13.94 11.48 -16.94
C GLU A 209 -14.30 12.09 -15.58
N ASP A 210 -14.60 11.26 -14.58
CA ASP A 210 -14.87 11.70 -13.21
C ASP A 210 -13.59 12.08 -12.43
N TRP A 211 -12.40 11.87 -13.02
CA TRP A 211 -11.12 12.12 -12.35
C TRP A 211 -10.76 13.60 -12.34
N ASP A 212 -10.69 14.17 -11.14
CA ASP A 212 -10.33 15.58 -10.92
C ASP A 212 -8.82 15.75 -10.62
N PRO A 213 -8.07 16.59 -11.38
CA PRO A 213 -6.67 16.88 -11.09
C PRO A 213 -6.40 17.48 -9.70
N HIS A 214 -7.33 18.26 -9.14
CA HIS A 214 -7.19 18.81 -7.79
C HIS A 214 -7.30 17.73 -6.72
N PHE A 215 -8.23 16.79 -6.93
CA PHE A 215 -8.34 15.58 -6.15
C PHE A 215 -7.04 14.74 -6.19
N GLU A 216 -6.43 14.57 -7.36
CA GLU A 216 -5.13 13.87 -7.49
C GLU A 216 -4.03 14.55 -6.67
N TYR A 217 -3.95 15.88 -6.71
CA TYR A 217 -2.98 16.64 -5.91
C TYR A 217 -3.12 16.35 -4.42
N LYS A 218 -4.36 16.39 -3.89
CA LYS A 218 -4.61 16.18 -2.46
C LYS A 218 -4.28 14.77 -1.99
N ILE A 219 -4.65 13.74 -2.76
CA ILE A 219 -4.30 12.35 -2.41
C ILE A 219 -2.80 12.14 -2.47
N ARG A 220 -2.15 12.65 -3.52
CA ARG A 220 -0.69 12.58 -3.62
C ARG A 220 -0.08 13.18 -2.36
N LYS A 221 -0.48 14.40 -2.00
CA LYS A 221 0.00 15.10 -0.79
C LYS A 221 -0.15 14.26 0.47
N TRP A 222 -1.28 13.59 0.67
CA TRP A 222 -1.48 12.66 1.79
C TRP A 222 -0.43 11.55 1.82
N PHE A 223 -0.18 10.88 0.69
CA PHE A 223 0.85 9.85 0.58
C PHE A 223 2.27 10.41 0.76
N GLU A 224 2.51 11.65 0.32
CA GLU A 224 3.79 12.33 0.54
C GLU A 224 4.07 12.57 2.03
N ASP A 225 3.05 13.00 2.77
CA ASP A 225 3.12 13.27 4.20
C ASP A 225 3.21 11.96 5.00
N TYR A 226 2.47 10.93 4.58
CA TYR A 226 2.56 9.60 5.16
C TYR A 226 3.95 9.00 4.95
N PHE A 227 4.54 9.17 3.77
CA PHE A 227 5.92 8.77 3.52
C PHE A 227 6.88 9.51 4.46
N ILE A 228 6.74 10.82 4.64
CA ILE A 228 7.61 11.57 5.55
C ILE A 228 7.47 10.99 6.97
N TRP A 229 6.25 10.86 7.47
CA TRP A 229 6.00 10.27 8.79
C TRP A 229 6.60 8.86 8.92
N LEU A 230 6.40 7.99 7.93
CA LEU A 230 6.88 6.61 7.92
C LEU A 230 8.42 6.52 7.98
N THR A 231 9.12 7.55 7.51
CA THR A 231 10.58 7.58 7.42
C THR A 231 11.26 8.38 8.54
N THR A 232 10.54 9.26 9.23
CA THR A 232 11.09 10.12 10.28
C THR A 232 10.52 9.87 11.67
N SER A 233 9.33 9.28 11.79
CA SER A 233 8.68 9.07 13.08
C SER A 233 9.35 7.98 13.90
N LYS A 234 9.18 8.04 15.22
CA LYS A 234 9.60 6.98 16.14
C LYS A 234 9.02 5.62 15.71
N ASN A 235 7.71 5.55 15.45
CA ASN A 235 7.05 4.30 15.05
C ASN A 235 7.59 3.75 13.71
N GLY A 236 7.81 4.62 12.72
CA GLY A 236 8.40 4.23 11.43
C GLY A 236 9.84 3.73 11.55
N ILE A 237 10.65 4.37 12.40
CA ILE A 237 12.01 3.94 12.69
C ILE A 237 12.02 2.61 13.44
N ASP A 238 11.20 2.47 14.49
CA ASP A 238 11.10 1.24 15.29
C ASP A 238 10.72 0.05 14.37
N GLU A 239 9.71 0.20 13.51
CA GLU A 239 9.32 -0.82 12.51
C GLU A 239 10.43 -1.14 11.50
N SER A 240 11.15 -0.12 11.02
CA SER A 240 12.24 -0.33 10.05
C SER A 240 13.40 -1.17 10.62
N ASN A 241 13.59 -1.14 11.94
CA ASN A 241 14.61 -1.90 12.64
C ASN A 241 14.17 -3.36 12.90
N GLU A 242 12.87 -3.63 12.96
CA GLU A 242 12.27 -4.95 13.20
C GLU A 242 12.31 -5.91 11.98
N LYS A 243 13.08 -5.57 10.93
CA LYS A 243 13.21 -6.34 9.66
C LYS A 243 11.89 -6.60 8.93
N ILE A 244 10.82 -5.86 9.22
CA ILE A 244 9.53 -6.10 8.57
C ILE A 244 9.59 -5.61 7.10
N ILE A 245 9.38 -6.56 6.20
CA ILE A 245 9.52 -6.45 4.74
C ILE A 245 8.52 -5.44 4.12
N MET A 246 7.46 -5.06 4.84
CA MET A 246 6.32 -4.35 4.25
C MET A 246 6.51 -2.85 4.04
N VAL A 247 7.28 -2.17 4.91
CA VAL A 247 7.65 -0.76 4.70
C VAL A 247 8.35 -0.60 3.35
N HIS A 248 9.24 -1.54 3.00
CA HIS A 248 9.98 -1.54 1.75
C HIS A 248 9.09 -1.73 0.51
N GLY A 249 8.07 -2.58 0.59
CA GLY A 249 7.12 -2.81 -0.51
C GLY A 249 6.26 -1.58 -0.84
N MET A 250 5.74 -0.90 0.20
CA MET A 250 5.03 0.38 0.05
C MET A 250 5.96 1.47 -0.49
N MET A 251 7.15 1.60 0.10
CA MET A 251 8.15 2.59 -0.27
C MET A 251 8.65 2.45 -1.72
N CYS A 252 8.69 1.25 -2.29
CA CYS A 252 9.11 1.05 -3.68
C CYS A 252 8.03 1.44 -4.71
N ARG A 253 6.76 1.53 -4.30
CA ARG A 253 5.65 1.93 -5.18
C ARG A 253 5.33 3.43 -5.11
N LEU A 254 5.59 4.07 -3.97
CA LEU A 254 5.41 5.52 -3.79
C LEU A 254 6.22 6.42 -4.77
N PRO A 255 7.44 6.06 -5.23
CA PRO A 255 8.18 6.81 -6.26
C PRO A 255 7.47 6.89 -7.62
N GLN A 256 6.41 6.10 -7.84
CA GLN A 256 5.58 6.19 -9.04
C GLN A 256 4.72 7.46 -9.04
N PHE A 257 4.47 8.07 -7.86
CA PHE A 257 4.03 9.46 -7.76
C PHE A 257 5.23 10.38 -8.03
N HIS A 258 5.15 11.12 -9.14
CA HIS A 258 6.24 11.74 -9.90
C HIS A 258 7.19 12.77 -9.24
N CYS A 259 7.28 12.93 -7.93
CA CYS A 259 8.13 13.99 -7.38
C CYS A 259 8.88 13.60 -6.11
N PHE A 260 9.96 12.81 -6.22
CA PHE A 260 10.82 12.53 -5.06
C PHE A 260 12.32 12.43 -5.35
N SER A 261 12.89 13.40 -6.07
CA SER A 261 14.36 13.52 -6.17
C SER A 261 15.03 13.64 -4.79
N GLY A 262 14.44 14.42 -3.87
CA GLY A 262 14.91 14.56 -2.49
C GLY A 262 14.64 13.34 -1.58
N LYS A 263 13.49 12.67 -1.74
CA LYS A 263 13.14 11.50 -0.92
C LYS A 263 13.78 10.19 -1.39
N LEU A 264 14.35 10.16 -2.60
CA LEU A 264 15.19 9.05 -3.09
C LEU A 264 16.40 8.79 -2.19
N ILE A 265 17.02 9.87 -1.69
CA ILE A 265 18.16 9.79 -0.77
C ILE A 265 17.71 9.17 0.56
N MET A 266 16.51 9.52 1.02
CA MET A 266 15.91 8.99 2.24
C MET A 266 15.57 7.50 2.11
N LEU A 267 14.96 7.11 0.99
CA LEU A 267 14.70 5.71 0.65
C LEU A 267 15.99 4.88 0.61
N LYS A 268 17.04 5.41 -0.03
CA LYS A 268 18.36 4.77 -0.06
C LYS A 268 18.97 4.61 1.33
N LYS A 269 18.85 5.62 2.21
CA LYS A 269 19.31 5.54 3.60
C LYS A 269 18.54 4.47 4.39
N LEU A 270 17.24 4.35 4.19
CA LEU A 270 16.41 3.35 4.87
C LEU A 270 16.69 1.92 4.39
N LEU A 271 16.80 1.71 3.09
CA LEU A 271 17.19 0.41 2.52
C LEU A 271 18.56 -0.06 3.03
N LYS A 272 19.49 0.88 3.27
CA LYS A 272 20.78 0.58 3.90
C LYS A 272 20.62 0.19 5.38
N ARG A 273 19.74 0.85 6.12
CA ARG A 273 19.48 0.59 7.55
C ARG A 273 18.82 -0.77 7.79
N SER A 274 17.89 -1.18 6.95
CA SER A 274 17.15 -2.45 7.11
C SER A 274 17.96 -3.72 6.81
N LYS A 275 19.26 -3.59 6.51
CA LYS A 275 20.16 -4.69 6.06
C LYS A 275 19.68 -5.43 4.80
N GLN A 276 18.71 -4.90 4.05
CA GLN A 276 18.19 -5.49 2.80
C GLN A 276 19.00 -5.05 1.57
N LYS A 277 20.31 -5.34 1.57
CA LYS A 277 21.26 -4.95 0.49
C LYS A 277 20.84 -5.43 -0.91
N GLU A 278 20.08 -6.53 -1.02
CA GLU A 278 19.65 -7.09 -2.30
C GLU A 278 18.63 -6.21 -3.05
N LEU A 279 17.77 -5.48 -2.33
CA LEU A 279 16.82 -4.54 -2.93
C LEU A 279 17.50 -3.25 -3.41
N ILE A 280 18.58 -2.84 -2.74
CA ILE A 280 19.43 -1.71 -3.17
C ILE A 280 20.04 -2.00 -4.55
N CYS A 281 20.50 -3.23 -4.81
CA CYS A 281 21.05 -3.63 -6.10
C CYS A 281 20.00 -3.59 -7.23
N LYS A 282 18.74 -3.97 -6.95
CA LYS A 282 17.65 -3.88 -7.94
C LYS A 282 17.26 -2.43 -8.23
N TYR A 283 17.22 -1.57 -7.20
CA TYR A 283 16.89 -0.15 -7.35
C TYR A 283 17.98 0.65 -8.07
N ASN A 284 19.27 0.39 -7.79
CA ASN A 284 20.38 1.06 -8.49
C ASN A 284 20.46 0.69 -9.97
N LYS A 285 20.05 -0.52 -10.37
CA LYS A 285 19.93 -0.90 -11.79
C LYS A 285 18.83 -0.11 -12.51
N MET A 286 17.70 0.19 -11.86
CA MET A 286 16.63 1.04 -12.42
C MET A 286 16.98 2.53 -12.43
N GLY A 287 17.78 3.00 -11.46
CA GLY A 287 18.22 4.40 -11.40
C GLY A 287 19.36 4.76 -12.36
N ASN A 288 20.29 3.84 -12.62
CA ASN A 288 21.43 4.11 -13.51
C ASN A 288 21.08 4.08 -15.01
N SER A 289 19.97 3.44 -15.40
CA SER A 289 19.44 3.53 -16.77
C SER A 289 18.84 4.91 -17.09
N LEU A 290 18.61 5.75 -16.08
CA LEU A 290 18.02 7.10 -16.22
C LEU A 290 19.04 8.24 -16.23
N LEU A 291 20.33 7.95 -15.97
CA LEU A 291 21.41 8.94 -16.03
C LEU A 291 22.22 8.85 -17.35
N LYS A 292 21.80 8.00 -18.29
CA LYS A 292 22.48 7.77 -19.58
C LYS A 292 21.53 7.86 -20.80
N LEU A 293 20.35 8.44 -20.62
CA LEU A 293 19.41 8.85 -21.66
C LEU A 293 19.01 10.29 -21.39
#